data_AF-A0A970KBQ0-F1
#
_entry.id   AF-A0A970KBQ0-F1
#
_cell.length_a   1.000
_cell.length_b   1.000
_cell.length_c   1.000
_cell.angle_alpha   90.00
_cell.angle_beta   90.00
_cell.angle_gamma   90.00
#
_symmetry.space_group_name_H-M   'P 1'
#
loop_
_entity.id
_entity.type
_entity.pdbx_description
1 polymer ?
#
loop_
_entity_poly.entity_id
_entity_poly.type
_entity_poly.pdbx_seq_one_letter_code
_entity_poly.pdbx_strand_id
1 'polypeptide(L)'
;MNNSANFKSGFVTIIGKPNTGKSTLMNLILGEKISITSPKPQTTRYAIKGIWNTSEHQIIFVDTPGYLKPRYELQEKMLKIWHNALKDVDLIIFLTQIDGFPTEYDKEVLNQLKTLKNPQLAVFNKLDLNPEVDRN
;
A
#
# COMPACT_ATOMS: atom_id res chain seq x y z
N MET A 1 -13.58 -14.89 -33.52
CA MET A 1 -12.23 -14.48 -33.06
C MET A 1 -12.45 -13.46 -31.97
N ASN A 2 -12.21 -13.84 -30.71
CA ASN A 2 -12.55 -12.99 -29.55
C ASN A 2 -11.62 -11.78 -29.51
N ASN A 3 -12.22 -10.60 -29.39
CA ASN A 3 -11.52 -9.33 -29.39
C ASN A 3 -10.84 -9.11 -28.02
N SER A 4 -9.64 -9.68 -27.86
CA SER A 4 -8.78 -9.49 -26.69
C SER A 4 -8.18 -8.07 -26.57
N ALA A 5 -8.57 -7.14 -27.46
CA ALA A 5 -7.89 -5.87 -27.67
C ALA A 5 -8.13 -4.81 -26.58
N ASN A 6 -9.11 -4.99 -25.68
CA ASN A 6 -9.47 -3.99 -24.66
C ASN A 6 -9.19 -4.42 -23.21
N PHE A 7 -8.59 -5.59 -22.98
CA PHE A 7 -8.24 -6.01 -21.62
C PHE A 7 -7.07 -5.19 -21.09
N LYS A 8 -7.21 -4.59 -19.91
CA LYS A 8 -6.15 -3.79 -19.27
C LYS A 8 -5.65 -4.47 -18.00
N SER A 9 -4.34 -4.45 -17.79
CA SER A 9 -3.74 -4.94 -16.55
C SER A 9 -2.71 -3.97 -16.00
N GLY A 10 -2.47 -4.03 -14.69
CA GLY A 10 -1.44 -3.23 -14.04
C GLY A 10 -1.13 -3.63 -12.60
N PHE A 11 0.00 -3.14 -12.11
CA PHE A 11 0.50 -3.34 -10.76
C PHE A 11 0.26 -2.12 -9.89
N VAL A 12 -0.32 -2.34 -8.71
CA VAL A 12 -0.57 -1.29 -7.72
C VAL A 12 0.12 -1.69 -6.42
N THR A 13 0.99 -0.83 -5.90
CA THR A 13 1.63 -1.06 -4.61
C THR A 13 1.01 -0.18 -3.53
N ILE A 14 0.79 -0.75 -2.35
CA ILE A 14 0.27 -0.01 -1.19
C ILE A 14 1.40 0.11 -0.17
N ILE A 15 1.80 1.35 0.12
CA ILE A 15 2.89 1.69 1.03
C ILE A 15 2.41 2.61 2.15
N GLY A 16 3.20 2.70 3.21
CA GLY A 16 2.92 3.53 4.38
C GLY A 16 3.51 2.91 5.65
N LYS A 17 3.46 3.64 6.76
CA LYS A 17 3.95 3.18 8.07
C LYS A 17 3.27 1.86 8.50
N PRO A 18 3.87 1.02 9.37
CA PRO A 18 3.15 -0.09 9.99
C PRO A 18 1.80 0.37 10.59
N ASN A 19 0.80 -0.51 10.56
CA ASN A 19 -0.53 -0.29 11.14
C ASN A 19 -1.38 0.86 10.56
N THR A 20 -1.02 1.37 9.37
CA THR A 20 -1.86 2.34 8.62
C THR A 20 -3.09 1.72 7.98
N GLY A 21 -3.19 0.39 7.92
CA GLY A 21 -4.34 -0.34 7.36
C GLY A 21 -4.17 -0.85 5.93
N LYS A 22 -2.93 -0.95 5.43
CA LYS A 22 -2.60 -1.41 4.06
C LYS A 22 -3.27 -2.74 3.70
N SER A 23 -3.04 -3.76 4.52
CA SER A 23 -3.61 -5.10 4.33
C SER A 23 -5.14 -5.11 4.46
N THR A 24 -5.70 -4.24 5.32
CA THR A 24 -7.16 -4.07 5.44
C THR A 24 -7.74 -3.49 4.16
N LEU A 25 -7.15 -2.41 3.62
CA LEU A 25 -7.57 -1.81 2.37
C LEU A 25 -7.48 -2.81 1.22
N MET A 26 -6.37 -3.56 1.13
CA MET A 26 -6.22 -4.58 0.09
C MET A 26 -7.29 -5.66 0.18
N ASN A 27 -7.55 -6.21 1.37
CA ASN A 27 -8.59 -7.22 1.55
C ASN A 27 -9.99 -6.68 1.22
N LEU A 28 -10.28 -5.42 1.55
CA LEU A 28 -11.55 -4.78 1.21
C LEU A 28 -11.72 -4.66 -0.32
N ILE A 29 -10.67 -4.26 -1.03
CA ILE A 29 -10.69 -4.17 -2.50
C ILE A 29 -10.89 -5.54 -3.15
N LEU A 30 -10.23 -6.57 -2.61
CA LEU A 30 -10.29 -7.93 -3.16
C LEU A 30 -11.59 -8.67 -2.82
N GLY A 31 -12.36 -8.20 -1.82
CA GLY A 31 -13.55 -8.88 -1.34
C GLY A 31 -13.27 -10.17 -0.53
N GLU A 32 -11.99 -10.51 -0.33
CA GLU A 32 -11.54 -11.73 0.35
C GLU A 32 -10.38 -11.43 1.32
N LYS A 33 -10.26 -12.21 2.40
CA LYS A 33 -9.16 -12.09 3.36
C LYS A 33 -7.91 -12.81 2.83
N ILE A 34 -7.18 -12.14 1.93
CA ILE A 34 -5.96 -12.69 1.30
C ILE A 34 -4.68 -12.30 2.06
N SER A 35 -4.61 -11.08 2.63
CA SER A 35 -3.48 -10.63 3.46
C SER A 35 -3.75 -10.76 4.96
N ILE A 36 -2.69 -11.09 5.70
CA ILE A 36 -2.70 -11.24 7.16
C ILE A 36 -2.90 -9.86 7.80
N THR A 37 -4.04 -9.67 8.45
CA THR A 37 -4.36 -8.45 9.23
C THR A 37 -4.22 -8.75 10.72
N SER A 38 -3.51 -7.90 11.46
CA SER A 38 -3.45 -7.95 12.93
C SER A 38 -3.06 -6.58 13.49
N PRO A 39 -3.49 -6.24 14.73
CA PRO A 39 -3.14 -4.99 15.39
C PRO A 39 -1.66 -4.92 15.83
N LYS A 40 -0.95 -6.06 15.86
CA LYS A 40 0.49 -6.08 16.18
C LYS A 40 1.29 -5.49 15.00
N PRO A 41 2.23 -4.56 15.23
CA PRO A 41 3.17 -4.16 14.19
C PRO A 41 3.90 -5.36 13.57
N GLN A 42 4.31 -5.25 12.30
CA GLN A 42 5.14 -6.24 11.56
C GLN A 42 4.43 -7.53 11.12
N THR A 43 3.15 -7.46 10.74
CA THR A 43 2.38 -8.60 10.21
C THR A 43 2.81 -9.02 8.81
N THR A 44 3.09 -8.05 7.92
CA THR A 44 3.53 -8.29 6.54
C THR A 44 5.06 -8.28 6.48
N ARG A 45 5.68 -9.46 6.61
CA ARG A 45 7.15 -9.65 6.49
C ARG A 45 7.63 -10.00 5.07
N TYR A 46 6.69 -10.42 4.22
CA TYR A 46 6.88 -10.74 2.81
C TYR A 46 5.87 -9.92 2.00
N ALA A 47 6.21 -9.54 0.77
CA ALA A 47 5.23 -8.90 -0.10
C ALA A 47 4.14 -9.91 -0.49
N ILE A 48 2.88 -9.59 -0.25
CA ILE A 48 1.73 -10.43 -0.61
C ILE A 48 1.10 -9.85 -1.87
N LYS A 49 0.88 -10.70 -2.87
CA LYS A 49 0.17 -10.31 -4.10
C LYS A 49 -1.30 -10.67 -3.99
N GLY A 50 -2.16 -9.68 -4.16
CA GLY A 50 -3.59 -9.87 -4.33
C GLY A 50 -4.00 -9.57 -5.76
N ILE A 51 -4.82 -10.42 -6.36
CA ILE A 51 -5.24 -10.27 -7.76
C ILE A 51 -6.72 -9.94 -7.77
N TRP A 52 -7.05 -8.73 -8.21
CA TRP A 52 -8.41 -8.35 -8.54
C TRP A 52 -8.62 -8.52 -10.03
N ASN A 53 -9.62 -9.31 -10.45
CA ASN A 53 -9.82 -9.65 -11.85
C ASN A 53 -11.29 -9.52 -12.24
N THR A 54 -11.52 -8.96 -13.43
CA THR A 54 -12.84 -8.85 -14.08
C THR A 54 -12.74 -9.35 -15.52
N SER A 55 -13.83 -9.29 -16.28
CA SER A 55 -13.81 -9.63 -17.71
C SER A 55 -12.97 -8.66 -18.57
N GLU A 56 -12.70 -7.45 -18.07
CA GLU A 56 -12.08 -6.37 -18.86
C GLU A 56 -10.79 -5.82 -18.23
N HIS A 57 -10.58 -6.06 -16.93
CA HIS A 57 -9.49 -5.45 -16.17
C HIS A 57 -8.89 -6.42 -15.16
N GLN A 58 -7.58 -6.31 -14.94
CA GLN A 58 -6.86 -6.99 -13.87
C GLN A 58 -5.95 -6.01 -13.11
N ILE A 59 -5.99 -6.07 -11.79
CA ILE A 59 -5.09 -5.32 -10.93
C ILE A 59 -4.36 -6.29 -10.01
N ILE A 60 -3.03 -6.22 -10.03
CA ILE A 60 -2.18 -6.96 -9.11
C ILE A 60 -1.76 -6.00 -8.00
N PHE A 61 -2.41 -6.13 -6.85
CA PHE A 61 -2.04 -5.41 -5.64
C PHE A 61 -0.82 -6.06 -4.99
N VAL A 62 0.13 -5.24 -4.56
CA VAL A 62 1.28 -5.67 -3.78
C VAL A 62 1.17 -5.04 -2.39
N ASP A 63 0.85 -5.85 -1.38
CA ASP A 63 0.90 -5.45 0.02
C ASP A 63 2.35 -5.53 0.52
N THR A 64 2.86 -4.42 1.03
CA THR A 64 4.26 -4.27 1.41
C THR A 64 4.44 -4.20 2.93
N PRO A 65 5.61 -4.64 3.45
CA PRO A 65 6.00 -4.30 4.81
C PRO A 65 5.87 -2.79 5.05
N GLY A 66 5.36 -2.38 6.21
CA GLY A 66 5.27 -0.97 6.51
C GLY A 66 6.66 -0.32 6.58
N TYR A 67 6.80 0.89 6.03
CA TYR A 67 8.07 1.62 6.06
C TYR A 67 8.49 1.92 7.50
N LEU A 68 9.72 1.57 7.84
CA LEU A 68 10.32 1.81 9.15
C LEU A 68 11.84 1.91 9.01
N LYS A 69 12.47 2.75 9.83
CA LYS A 69 13.92 2.87 9.90
C LYS A 69 14.51 1.60 10.53
N PRO A 70 15.36 0.84 9.81
CA PRO A 70 15.89 -0.41 10.32
C PRO A 70 16.77 -0.25 11.57
N ARG A 71 16.67 -1.20 12.49
CA ARG A 71 17.47 -1.33 13.71
C ARG A 71 18.16 -2.69 13.84
N TYR A 72 17.76 -3.67 13.02
CA TYR A 72 18.29 -5.03 13.00
C TYR A 72 18.03 -5.69 11.63
N GLU A 73 18.71 -6.80 11.34
CA GLU A 73 18.82 -7.40 10.00
C GLU A 73 17.47 -7.72 9.33
N LEU A 74 16.48 -8.21 10.08
CA LEU A 74 15.14 -8.46 9.53
C LEU A 74 14.49 -7.18 9.00
N GLN A 75 14.67 -6.05 9.68
CA GLN A 75 14.12 -4.77 9.23
C GLN A 75 14.82 -4.25 7.97
N GLU A 76 16.12 -4.54 7.81
CA GLU A 76 16.82 -4.22 6.57
C GLU A 76 16.26 -5.03 5.39
N LYS A 77 15.97 -6.32 5.61
CA LYS A 77 15.31 -7.17 4.60
C LYS A 77 13.93 -6.63 4.24
N MET A 78 13.14 -6.20 5.22
CA MET A 78 11.83 -5.59 5.00
C MET A 78 11.93 -4.27 4.22
N LEU A 79 12.92 -3.42 4.52
CA LEU A 79 13.16 -2.18 3.78
C LEU A 79 13.55 -2.47 2.32
N LYS A 80 14.38 -3.50 2.07
CA LYS A 80 14.68 -3.95 0.70
C LYS A 80 13.44 -4.40 -0.06
N ILE A 81 12.53 -5.15 0.60
CA ILE A 81 11.24 -5.55 0.00
C ILE A 81 10.40 -4.32 -0.33
N TRP A 82 10.33 -3.36 0.59
CA TRP A 82 9.60 -2.11 0.37
C TRP A 82 10.12 -1.34 -0.84
N HIS A 83 11.44 -1.14 -0.95
CA HIS A 83 12.04 -0.50 -2.13
C HIS A 83 11.80 -1.28 -3.42
N ASN A 84 11.87 -2.61 -3.38
CA ASN A 84 11.61 -3.43 -4.56
C ASN A 84 10.15 -3.37 -5.01
N ALA A 85 9.21 -3.21 -4.08
CA ALA A 85 7.79 -3.07 -4.41
C ALA A 85 7.43 -1.71 -5.02
N LEU A 86 8.38 -0.77 -5.07
CA LEU A 86 8.26 0.49 -5.81
C LEU A 86 8.84 0.40 -7.22
N LYS A 87 9.54 -0.70 -7.54
CA LYS A 87 10.03 -0.98 -8.88
C LYS A 87 8.91 -1.66 -9.66
N ASP A 88 8.75 -1.26 -10.93
CA ASP A 88 7.84 -1.91 -11.87
C ASP A 88 6.36 -1.89 -11.45
N VAL A 89 5.90 -0.74 -10.93
CA VAL A 89 4.48 -0.50 -10.56
C VAL A 89 3.85 0.59 -11.41
N ASP A 90 2.58 0.43 -11.77
CA ASP A 90 1.85 1.41 -12.58
C ASP A 90 1.21 2.51 -11.70
N LEU A 91 0.96 2.23 -10.42
CA LEU A 91 0.43 3.17 -9.44
C LEU A 91 0.96 2.88 -8.03
N ILE A 92 1.26 3.94 -7.30
CA ILE A 92 1.69 3.89 -5.89
C ILE A 92 0.58 4.49 -5.03
N ILE A 93 0.07 3.72 -4.07
CA ILE A 93 -0.86 4.20 -3.05
C ILE A 93 -0.07 4.45 -1.76
N PHE A 94 0.04 5.72 -1.36
CA PHE A 94 0.58 6.12 -0.07
C PHE A 94 -0.54 6.23 0.97
N LEU A 95 -0.64 5.23 1.84
CA LEU A 95 -1.66 5.12 2.87
C LEU A 95 -1.14 5.62 4.23
N THR A 96 -1.74 6.70 4.72
CA THR A 96 -1.42 7.32 6.02
C THR A 96 -2.69 7.64 6.82
N GLN A 97 -2.57 8.28 7.97
CA GLN A 97 -3.69 8.71 8.84
C GLN A 97 -3.69 10.23 8.97
N ILE A 98 -4.85 10.84 9.23
CA ILE A 98 -4.91 12.31 9.42
C ILE A 98 -4.25 12.72 10.73
N ASP A 99 -4.51 11.97 11.80
CA ASP A 99 -4.00 12.31 13.13
C ASP A 99 -2.47 12.26 13.19
N GLY A 100 -1.87 13.39 13.56
CA GLY A 100 -0.41 13.56 13.63
C GLY A 100 0.32 13.64 12.29
N PHE A 101 -0.37 13.77 11.15
CA PHE A 101 0.27 13.91 9.85
C PHE A 101 0.74 15.35 9.56
N PRO A 102 1.93 15.55 8.95
CA PRO A 102 2.92 14.52 8.65
C PRO A 102 3.84 14.22 9.84
N THR A 103 4.04 12.95 10.13
CA THR A 103 5.11 12.49 11.03
C THR A 103 6.47 12.53 10.32
N GLU A 104 7.58 12.40 11.06
CA GLU A 104 8.91 12.25 10.45
C GLU A 104 9.00 11.06 9.50
N TYR A 105 8.29 9.95 9.80
CA TYR A 105 8.20 8.81 8.89
C TYR A 105 7.49 9.17 7.58
N ASP A 106 6.41 9.95 7.65
CA ASP A 106 5.69 10.38 6.45
C ASP A 106 6.60 11.26 5.57
N LYS A 107 7.34 12.18 6.19
CA LYS A 107 8.31 13.03 5.47
C LYS A 107 9.40 12.21 4.78
N GLU A 108 9.94 11.19 5.44
CA GLU A 108 10.93 10.29 4.85
C GLU A 108 10.37 9.53 3.64
N VAL A 109 9.14 9.01 3.73
CA VAL A 109 8.48 8.31 2.61
C VAL A 109 8.19 9.28 1.47
N LEU A 110 7.60 10.45 1.77
CA LEU A 110 7.28 11.48 0.78
C LEU A 110 8.52 11.96 0.03
N ASN A 111 9.67 12.11 0.71
CA ASN A 111 10.91 12.49 0.05
C ASN A 111 11.41 11.43 -0.95
N GLN A 112 11.22 10.14 -0.65
CA GLN A 112 11.52 9.07 -1.60
C GLN A 112 10.55 9.08 -2.77
N LEU A 113 9.25 9.26 -2.51
CA LEU A 113 8.21 9.31 -3.53
C LEU A 113 8.38 10.46 -4.52
N LYS A 114 8.89 11.62 -4.09
CA LYS A 114 9.23 12.75 -5.00
C LYS A 114 10.20 12.37 -6.12
N THR A 115 11.02 11.34 -5.93
CA THR A 115 11.98 10.90 -6.95
C THR A 115 11.39 9.93 -7.98
N LEU A 116 10.18 9.41 -7.72
CA LEU A 116 9.51 8.44 -8.57
C LEU A 116 8.60 9.15 -9.58
N LYS A 117 8.57 8.65 -10.81
CA LYS A 117 7.74 9.21 -11.90
C LYS A 117 6.37 8.56 -12.00
N ASN A 118 6.18 7.40 -11.38
CA ASN A 118 4.94 6.63 -11.40
C ASN A 118 3.82 7.46 -10.77
N PRO A 119 2.58 7.37 -11.28
CA PRO A 119 1.41 7.95 -10.63
C PRO A 119 1.33 7.61 -9.14
N GLN A 120 0.92 8.58 -8.32
CA GLN A 120 0.90 8.46 -6.87
C GLN A 120 -0.44 8.95 -6.33
N LEU A 121 -1.05 8.16 -5.44
CA LEU A 121 -2.30 8.49 -4.77
C LEU A 121 -2.07 8.51 -3.26
N ALA A 122 -2.30 9.67 -2.63
CA ALA A 122 -2.34 9.76 -1.18
C ALA A 122 -3.72 9.36 -0.67
N VAL A 123 -3.77 8.44 0.29
CA VAL A 123 -5.01 7.95 0.90
C VAL A 123 -4.90 8.12 2.42
N PHE A 124 -5.82 8.89 2.98
CA PHE A 124 -5.95 9.08 4.42
C PHE A 124 -6.97 8.09 4.98
N ASN A 125 -6.49 7.17 5.83
CA ASN A 125 -7.28 6.11 6.42
C ASN A 125 -7.63 6.43 7.89
N LYS A 126 -8.57 5.63 8.43
CA LYS A 126 -9.08 5.74 9.81
C LYS A 126 -9.72 7.08 10.14
N LEU A 127 -10.43 7.64 9.17
CA LEU A 127 -11.17 8.90 9.33
C LEU A 127 -12.22 8.81 10.44
N ASP A 128 -12.75 7.61 10.68
CA ASP A 128 -13.70 7.31 11.76
C ASP A 128 -13.16 7.61 13.18
N LEU A 129 -11.83 7.61 13.34
CA LEU A 129 -11.17 7.92 14.61
C LEU A 129 -10.95 9.41 14.83
N ASN A 130 -11.15 10.25 13.81
CA ASN A 130 -11.01 11.69 13.96
C ASN A 130 -12.38 12.32 14.24
N PRO A 131 -12.61 12.90 15.44
CA PRO A 131 -13.89 13.50 15.79
C PRO A 131 -14.22 14.77 15.00
N GLU A 132 -13.24 15.38 14.32
CA GLU A 132 -13.44 16.60 13.52
C GLU A 132 -13.74 16.31 12.04
N VAL A 133 -13.62 15.05 11.60
CA VAL A 133 -13.99 14.69 10.22
C VAL A 133 -15.50 14.57 10.13
N ASP A 134 -16.09 15.52 9.41
CA ASP A 134 -17.53 15.56 9.14
C ASP A 134 -17.99 14.28 8.42
N ARG A 135 -19.06 13.67 8.93
CA ARG A 135 -19.56 12.35 8.48
C ARG A 135 -20.70 12.45 7.47
N ASN A 136 -20.87 13.64 6.90
CA ASN A 136 -21.94 14.01 5.98
C ASN A 136 -21.83 13.31 4.61
#